data_AF-A0A1C7PB94-F1
#
_entry.id   AF-A0A1C7PB94-F1
#
_cell.length_a   1.000
_cell.length_b   1.000
_cell.length_c   1.000
_cell.angle_alpha   90.00
_cell.angle_beta   90.00
_cell.angle_gamma   90.00
#
_symmetry.space_group_name_H-M   'P 1'
#
loop_
_entity.id
_entity.type
_entity.pdbx_description
1 polymer ?
#
loop_
_entity_poly.entity_id
_entity_poly.type
_entity_poly.pdbx_seq_one_letter_code
_entity_poly.pdbx_strand_id
1 'polypeptide(L)'
;MNIFRLLSGVPLIAFTAPATLPAQNMTPEIRQDIARLLTLQVLTHIGELQETLGAAFQKILYVNTYRSIVLSGKECPQPEATACPAAAILANKQLHRYGGDFEGKDVMTSIHTELDTYDLNQATYQSELELIRKRLREHYLPILKQRELAKERQLLRINATRPEVTVLPNGIQFEIEPGNQDIRDISRSTSETGITFYTRITRDIQFDALPESIRQIADQLPPASSWTFYIPYEAEQAAEEAGRRAAQDMATRREERLQQLIPDHMRNSRPAPPTEAAAPPRERKPLLRLKVWKDTPEYPATVRPDAIETVI
;
A
#
# COMPACT_ATOMS: atom_id res chain seq x y z
N MET A 1 -7.67 -13.93 -56.41
CA MET A 1 -8.18 -14.48 -55.13
C MET A 1 -7.70 -13.56 -54.03
N ASN A 2 -8.62 -12.76 -53.48
CA ASN A 2 -8.40 -11.68 -52.52
C ASN A 2 -8.56 -12.22 -51.09
N ILE A 3 -7.57 -12.01 -50.23
CA ILE A 3 -7.75 -11.98 -48.77
C ILE A 3 -6.83 -10.86 -48.23
N PHE A 4 -7.28 -9.62 -48.36
CA PHE A 4 -6.69 -8.43 -47.75
C PHE A 4 -7.84 -7.48 -47.39
N ARG A 5 -8.19 -7.42 -46.09
CA ARG A 5 -8.89 -6.36 -45.33
C ARG A 5 -9.76 -6.95 -44.21
N LEU A 6 -9.94 -6.12 -43.17
CA LEU A 6 -10.54 -6.36 -41.84
C LEU A 6 -9.47 -6.85 -40.85
N LEU A 7 -8.89 -6.01 -39.99
CA LEU A 7 -9.56 -5.11 -39.06
C LEU A 7 -8.78 -3.80 -38.86
N SER A 8 -9.45 -2.71 -39.21
CA SER A 8 -9.20 -1.34 -38.75
C SER A 8 -9.82 -1.14 -37.37
N GLY A 9 -9.12 -0.44 -36.46
CA GLY A 9 -9.78 0.25 -35.35
C GLY A 9 -9.39 -0.14 -33.93
N VAL A 10 -8.10 -0.19 -33.60
CA VAL A 10 -7.65 -0.06 -32.20
C VAL A 10 -6.96 1.30 -32.09
N PRO A 11 -7.41 2.22 -31.22
CA PRO A 11 -6.66 3.45 -30.99
C PRO A 11 -5.29 3.07 -30.43
N LEU A 12 -4.24 3.61 -31.05
CA LEU A 12 -2.90 3.62 -30.49
C LEU A 12 -2.99 4.34 -29.13
N ILE A 13 -2.99 3.57 -28.03
CA ILE A 13 -2.76 4.13 -26.71
C ILE A 13 -1.30 4.54 -26.67
N ALA A 14 -1.06 5.84 -26.56
CA ALA A 14 0.27 6.36 -26.31
C ALA A 14 0.73 5.81 -24.96
N PHE A 15 1.74 4.93 -24.99
CA PHE A 15 2.53 4.60 -23.82
C PHE A 15 3.12 5.90 -23.28
N THR A 16 2.53 6.43 -22.21
CA THR A 16 3.26 7.36 -21.38
C THR A 16 4.13 6.50 -20.50
N ALA A 17 5.45 6.59 -20.68
CA ALA A 17 6.39 5.93 -19.77
C ALA A 17 5.92 6.18 -18.33
N PRO A 18 5.91 5.16 -17.45
CA PRO A 18 5.54 5.38 -16.06
C PRO A 18 6.38 6.56 -15.59
N ALA A 19 5.74 7.55 -14.99
CA ALA A 19 6.44 8.67 -14.38
C ALA A 19 7.37 8.08 -13.30
N THR A 20 8.56 7.69 -13.72
CA THR A 20 9.70 7.42 -12.86
C THR A 20 9.92 8.75 -12.20
N LEU A 21 9.42 8.90 -10.97
CA LEU A 21 9.86 9.96 -10.09
C LEU A 21 11.39 9.91 -10.16
N PRO A 22 12.05 10.98 -10.60
CA PRO A 22 13.47 10.92 -10.83
C PRO A 22 14.16 10.52 -9.54
N ALA A 23 15.21 9.70 -9.64
CA ALA A 23 16.08 9.24 -8.53
C ALA A 23 16.74 10.39 -7.73
N GLN A 24 16.34 11.64 -7.96
CA GLN A 24 16.92 12.89 -7.50
C GLN A 24 16.81 13.14 -5.99
N ASN A 25 15.97 12.39 -5.25
CA ASN A 25 15.80 12.60 -3.79
C ASN A 25 16.42 11.49 -2.92
N MET A 26 17.18 10.56 -3.50
CA MET A 26 17.91 9.56 -2.71
C MET A 26 19.34 10.02 -2.49
N THR A 27 19.68 10.23 -1.22
CA THR A 27 21.07 10.53 -0.86
C THR A 27 21.96 9.33 -1.19
N PRO A 28 23.26 9.53 -1.44
CA PRO A 28 24.20 8.43 -1.67
C PRO A 28 24.17 7.37 -0.56
N GLU A 29 23.96 7.80 0.69
CA GLU A 29 23.91 6.92 1.87
C GLU A 29 22.68 5.99 1.83
N ILE A 30 21.51 6.50 1.41
CA ILE A 30 20.30 5.67 1.27
C ILE A 30 20.48 4.65 0.16
N ARG A 31 21.11 5.04 -0.96
CA ARG A 31 21.43 4.11 -2.05
C ARG A 31 22.38 3.01 -1.59
N GLN A 32 23.41 3.36 -0.83
CA GLN A 32 24.34 2.41 -0.24
C GLN A 32 23.66 1.46 0.75
N ASP A 33 22.78 1.97 1.63
CA ASP A 33 22.04 1.15 2.59
C ASP A 33 21.07 0.17 1.90
N ILE A 34 20.39 0.60 0.83
CA ILE A 34 19.56 -0.31 0.01
C ILE A 34 20.44 -1.36 -0.66
N ALA A 35 21.55 -0.97 -1.28
CA ALA A 35 22.44 -1.90 -1.94
C ALA A 35 22.94 -2.97 -0.97
N ARG A 36 23.42 -2.56 0.21
CA ARG A 36 23.86 -3.47 1.26
C ARG A 36 22.73 -4.38 1.74
N LEU A 37 21.51 -3.87 1.96
CA LEU A 37 20.38 -4.71 2.37
C LEU A 37 20.07 -5.81 1.33
N LEU A 38 20.07 -5.46 0.04
CA LEU A 38 19.79 -6.42 -1.04
C LEU A 38 20.90 -7.47 -1.13
N THR A 39 22.15 -7.03 -1.01
CA THR A 39 23.29 -7.92 -0.95
C THR A 39 23.17 -8.93 0.17
N LEU A 40 22.94 -8.44 1.40
CA LEU A 40 22.78 -9.30 2.56
C LEU A 40 21.68 -10.35 2.29
N GLN A 41 20.49 -9.95 1.85
CA GLN A 41 19.38 -10.89 1.55
C GLN A 41 19.76 -12.00 0.56
N VAL A 42 20.51 -11.65 -0.49
CA VAL A 42 21.02 -12.61 -1.47
C VAL A 42 21.99 -13.59 -0.80
N LEU A 43 22.88 -13.11 0.07
CA LEU A 43 23.84 -13.95 0.78
C LEU A 43 23.15 -14.93 1.73
N THR A 44 22.09 -14.51 2.43
CA THR A 44 21.28 -15.43 3.26
C THR A 44 20.69 -16.55 2.42
N HIS A 45 20.04 -16.21 1.30
CA HIS A 45 19.44 -17.23 0.43
C HIS A 45 20.49 -18.16 -0.19
N ILE A 46 21.67 -17.64 -0.53
CA ILE A 46 22.78 -18.49 -0.99
C ILE A 46 23.23 -19.43 0.14
N GLY A 47 23.36 -18.94 1.38
CA GLY A 47 23.69 -19.77 2.54
C GLY A 47 22.67 -20.88 2.80
N GLU A 48 21.37 -20.57 2.71
CA GLU A 48 20.28 -21.55 2.83
C GLU A 48 20.33 -22.61 1.72
N LEU A 49 20.71 -22.23 0.49
CA LEU A 49 20.83 -23.17 -0.64
C LEU A 49 22.07 -24.08 -0.52
N GLN A 50 23.15 -23.61 0.10
CA GLN A 50 24.41 -24.36 0.25
C GLN A 50 24.29 -25.65 1.06
N GLU A 51 23.24 -25.82 1.88
CA GLU A 51 22.97 -27.06 2.61
C GLU A 51 22.52 -28.22 1.69
N THR A 52 22.27 -27.97 0.40
CA THR A 52 21.92 -28.98 -0.60
C THR A 52 22.94 -29.05 -1.76
N LEU A 53 23.23 -30.26 -2.23
CA LEU A 53 24.41 -30.60 -3.05
C LEU A 53 24.65 -29.69 -4.27
N GLY A 54 25.95 -29.40 -4.50
CA GLY A 54 26.46 -28.56 -5.59
C GLY A 54 26.66 -27.08 -5.23
N ALA A 55 27.01 -26.77 -3.97
CA ALA A 55 27.12 -25.42 -3.39
C ALA A 55 27.78 -24.35 -4.29
N ALA A 56 28.85 -24.70 -5.02
CA ALA A 56 29.52 -23.77 -5.93
C ALA A 56 28.72 -23.53 -7.22
N PHE A 57 28.10 -24.56 -7.79
CA PHE A 57 27.33 -24.48 -9.02
C PHE A 57 26.00 -23.74 -8.82
N GLN A 58 25.32 -24.00 -7.70
CA GLN A 58 24.10 -23.29 -7.33
C GLN A 58 24.37 -21.80 -7.03
N LYS A 59 25.47 -21.47 -6.35
CA LYS A 59 25.89 -20.07 -6.10
C LYS A 59 26.12 -19.30 -7.41
N ILE A 60 26.81 -19.91 -8.39
CA ILE A 60 27.06 -19.27 -9.69
C ILE A 60 25.75 -19.06 -10.48
N LEU A 61 24.90 -20.09 -10.56
CA LEU A 61 23.62 -19.98 -11.27
C LEU A 61 22.70 -18.94 -10.60
N TYR A 62 22.60 -18.96 -9.27
CA TYR A 62 21.82 -18.00 -8.51
C TYR A 62 22.27 -16.57 -8.78
N VAL A 63 23.56 -16.30 -8.61
CA VAL A 63 24.12 -14.95 -8.78
C VAL A 63 23.96 -14.47 -10.22
N ASN A 64 24.17 -15.32 -11.21
CA ASN A 64 24.03 -14.95 -12.62
C ASN A 64 22.57 -14.67 -13.02
N THR A 65 21.62 -15.50 -12.56
CA THR A 65 20.18 -15.29 -12.81
C THR A 65 19.69 -14.02 -12.11
N TYR A 66 20.07 -13.82 -10.85
CA TYR A 66 19.73 -12.60 -10.11
C TYR A 66 20.34 -11.35 -10.77
N ARG A 67 21.63 -11.40 -11.12
CA ARG A 67 22.37 -10.33 -11.78
C ARG A 67 21.72 -9.90 -13.09
N SER A 68 21.36 -10.84 -13.96
CA SER A 68 20.83 -10.52 -15.28
C SER A 68 19.50 -9.75 -15.16
N ILE A 69 18.63 -10.15 -14.24
CA ILE A 69 17.34 -9.51 -14.01
C ILE A 69 17.53 -8.13 -13.39
N VAL A 70 18.32 -8.03 -12.31
CA VAL A 70 18.56 -6.75 -11.62
C VAL A 70 19.24 -5.72 -12.54
N LEU A 71 20.26 -6.11 -13.31
CA LEU A 71 20.94 -5.19 -14.23
C LEU A 71 20.06 -4.80 -15.43
N SER A 72 19.10 -5.63 -15.81
CA SER A 72 18.15 -5.28 -16.87
C SER A 72 17.13 -4.23 -16.45
N GLY A 73 16.90 -4.08 -15.13
CA GLY A 73 15.85 -3.21 -14.59
C GLY A 73 14.43 -3.63 -14.96
N LYS A 74 14.23 -4.85 -15.51
CA LYS A 74 12.95 -5.39 -15.95
C LYS A 74 12.64 -6.70 -15.24
N GLU A 75 11.37 -6.90 -14.91
CA GLU A 75 10.90 -8.15 -14.33
C GLU A 75 11.03 -9.32 -15.32
N CYS A 76 11.37 -10.50 -14.79
CA CYS A 76 11.33 -11.75 -15.54
C CYS A 76 9.89 -12.26 -15.62
N PRO A 77 9.28 -12.41 -16.82
CA PRO A 77 7.87 -12.76 -16.95
C PRO A 77 7.55 -14.22 -16.59
N GLN A 78 8.55 -15.10 -16.60
CA GLN A 78 8.42 -16.53 -16.29
C GLN A 78 9.57 -16.97 -15.37
N PRO A 79 9.55 -16.57 -14.09
CA PRO A 79 10.64 -16.86 -13.18
C PRO A 79 10.86 -18.37 -12.97
N GLU A 80 9.81 -19.18 -13.08
CA GLU A 80 9.85 -20.64 -12.97
C GLU A 80 10.62 -21.32 -14.11
N ALA A 81 10.69 -20.68 -15.27
CA ALA A 81 11.40 -21.19 -16.44
C ALA A 81 12.90 -20.88 -16.42
N THR A 82 13.39 -20.15 -15.42
CA THR A 82 14.80 -19.76 -15.32
C THR A 82 15.67 -20.89 -14.76
N ALA A 83 16.99 -20.81 -14.99
CA ALA A 83 17.95 -21.77 -14.44
C ALA A 83 18.00 -21.76 -12.90
N CYS A 84 17.54 -20.68 -12.26
CA CYS A 84 17.39 -20.58 -10.81
C CYS A 84 16.12 -19.78 -10.46
N PRO A 85 14.95 -20.45 -10.34
CA PRO A 85 13.68 -19.78 -10.07
C PRO A 85 13.69 -18.94 -8.79
N ALA A 86 14.35 -19.42 -7.73
CA ALA A 86 14.47 -18.68 -6.47
C ALA A 86 15.16 -17.32 -6.65
N ALA A 87 16.23 -17.25 -7.44
CA ALA A 87 16.93 -16.02 -7.77
C ALA A 87 16.05 -15.06 -8.58
N ALA A 88 15.30 -15.59 -9.57
CA ALA A 88 14.41 -14.79 -10.40
C ALA A 88 13.21 -14.22 -9.61
N ILE A 89 12.60 -15.03 -8.74
CA ILE A 89 11.51 -14.59 -7.86
C ILE A 89 12.00 -13.49 -6.92
N LEU A 90 13.19 -13.65 -6.31
CA LEU A 90 13.76 -12.63 -5.43
C LEU A 90 14.07 -11.33 -6.18
N ALA A 91 14.66 -11.42 -7.37
CA ALA A 91 14.99 -10.26 -8.19
C ALA A 91 13.74 -9.48 -8.60
N ASN A 92 12.68 -10.17 -9.06
CA ASN A 92 11.38 -9.54 -9.36
C ASN A 92 10.79 -8.86 -8.13
N LYS A 93 10.79 -9.53 -6.97
CA LYS A 93 10.29 -8.97 -5.72
C LYS A 93 11.00 -7.68 -5.32
N GLN A 94 12.30 -7.59 -5.56
CA GLN A 94 13.09 -6.41 -5.23
C GLN A 94 12.93 -5.28 -6.25
N LEU A 95 12.87 -5.59 -7.56
CA LEU A 95 12.51 -4.62 -8.60
C LEU A 95 11.12 -4.03 -8.35
N HIS A 96 10.15 -4.84 -7.95
CA HIS A 96 8.81 -4.38 -7.60
C HIS A 96 8.83 -3.46 -6.37
N ARG A 97 9.63 -3.80 -5.35
CA ARG A 97 9.68 -3.08 -4.08
C ARG A 97 10.38 -1.72 -4.16
N TYR A 98 11.50 -1.66 -4.88
CA TYR A 98 12.35 -0.46 -4.94
C TYR A 98 12.22 0.27 -6.28
N GLY A 99 11.47 -0.27 -7.25
CA GLY A 99 11.48 0.25 -8.62
C GLY A 99 12.87 0.17 -9.25
N GLY A 100 13.08 0.94 -10.32
CA GLY A 100 14.41 1.17 -10.90
C GLY A 100 15.29 2.14 -10.09
N ASP A 101 14.96 2.41 -8.82
CA ASP A 101 15.60 3.46 -8.01
C ASP A 101 16.94 3.03 -7.37
N PHE A 102 17.42 1.81 -7.65
CA PHE A 102 18.72 1.33 -7.19
C PHE A 102 19.63 0.99 -8.37
N GLU A 103 20.91 1.34 -8.24
CA GLU A 103 21.89 0.98 -9.25
C GLU A 103 22.21 -0.51 -9.10
N GLY A 104 21.67 -1.34 -9.98
CA GLY A 104 21.94 -2.78 -9.98
C GLY A 104 23.44 -3.10 -10.00
N LYS A 105 24.28 -2.20 -10.53
CA LYS A 105 25.74 -2.30 -10.46
C LYS A 105 26.29 -2.25 -9.04
N ASP A 106 25.77 -1.39 -8.18
CA ASP A 106 26.22 -1.25 -6.79
C ASP A 106 25.84 -2.47 -5.94
N VAL A 107 24.63 -2.99 -6.17
CA VAL A 107 24.15 -4.24 -5.55
C VAL A 107 25.05 -5.40 -5.95
N MET A 108 25.37 -5.52 -7.24
CA MET A 108 26.19 -6.63 -7.73
C MET A 108 27.65 -6.52 -7.29
N THR A 109 28.19 -5.30 -7.23
CA THR A 109 29.55 -5.06 -6.73
C THR A 109 29.65 -5.45 -5.26
N SER A 110 28.64 -5.09 -4.46
CA SER A 110 28.54 -5.47 -3.06
C SER A 110 28.37 -6.99 -2.90
N ILE A 111 27.50 -7.63 -3.69
CA ILE A 111 27.34 -9.11 -3.70
C ILE A 111 28.65 -9.81 -3.99
N HIS A 112 29.39 -9.41 -5.02
CA HIS A 112 30.66 -10.05 -5.35
C HIS A 112 31.71 -9.85 -4.25
N THR A 113 31.84 -8.63 -3.73
CA THR A 113 32.78 -8.29 -2.65
C THR A 113 32.50 -9.11 -1.38
N GLU A 114 31.22 -9.24 -1.01
CA GLU A 114 30.80 -9.97 0.18
C GLU A 114 30.85 -11.49 -0.02
N LEU A 115 30.54 -12.01 -1.21
CA LEU A 115 30.63 -13.45 -1.50
C LEU A 115 32.07 -14.01 -1.42
N ASP A 116 33.07 -13.16 -1.61
CA ASP A 116 34.50 -13.50 -1.54
C ASP A 116 35.06 -13.41 -0.11
N THR A 117 34.38 -12.67 0.77
CA THR A 117 34.79 -12.43 2.17
C THR A 117 33.90 -13.14 3.20
N TYR A 118 32.91 -13.90 2.73
CA TYR A 118 31.83 -14.43 3.56
C TYR A 118 32.28 -15.56 4.49
N ASP A 119 32.40 -15.24 5.78
CA ASP A 119 32.47 -16.23 6.87
C ASP A 119 31.12 -16.23 7.61
N LEU A 120 30.50 -17.41 7.74
CA LEU A 120 29.06 -17.61 7.94
C LEU A 120 28.62 -17.43 9.41
N ASN A 121 29.02 -16.33 10.07
CA ASN A 121 28.47 -16.01 11.40
C ASN A 121 27.07 -15.40 11.28
N GLN A 122 26.06 -16.27 11.27
CA GLN A 122 24.65 -15.94 11.11
C GLN A 122 24.15 -14.88 12.13
N ALA A 123 24.69 -14.86 13.36
CA ALA A 123 24.27 -13.93 14.40
C ALA A 123 24.72 -12.49 14.12
N THR A 124 25.99 -12.30 13.71
CA THR A 124 26.52 -10.99 13.30
C THR A 124 25.72 -10.45 12.13
N TYR A 125 25.42 -11.31 11.16
CA TYR A 125 24.66 -10.96 9.97
C TYR A 125 23.24 -10.47 10.28
N GLN A 126 22.48 -11.17 11.13
CA GLN A 126 21.13 -10.74 11.52
C GLN A 126 21.17 -9.37 12.22
N SER A 127 22.18 -9.13 13.07
CA SER A 127 22.33 -7.85 13.76
C SER A 127 22.61 -6.68 12.80
N GLU A 128 23.46 -6.88 11.78
CA GLU A 128 23.71 -5.87 10.74
C GLU A 128 22.45 -5.60 9.92
N LEU A 129 21.71 -6.65 9.58
CA LEU A 129 20.50 -6.56 8.79
C LEU A 129 19.38 -5.83 9.53
N GLU A 130 19.24 -6.05 10.84
CA GLU A 130 18.34 -5.27 11.70
C GLU A 130 18.75 -3.80 11.78
N LEU A 131 20.05 -3.52 11.92
CA LEU A 131 20.57 -2.14 11.96
C LEU A 131 20.27 -1.40 10.66
N ILE A 132 20.52 -2.02 9.50
CA ILE A 132 20.24 -1.43 8.19
C ILE A 132 18.74 -1.24 8.00
N ARG A 133 17.91 -2.23 8.37
CA ARG A 133 16.44 -2.07 8.35
C ARG A 133 15.97 -0.90 9.20
N LYS A 134 16.58 -0.71 10.37
CA LYS A 134 16.27 0.43 11.25
C LYS A 134 16.65 1.76 10.58
N ARG A 135 17.87 1.89 10.05
CA ARG A 135 18.31 3.10 9.33
C ARG A 135 17.43 3.40 8.13
N LEU A 136 17.12 2.40 7.31
CA LEU A 136 16.20 2.56 6.17
C LEU A 136 14.81 3.00 6.64
N ARG A 137 14.28 2.42 7.72
CA ARG A 137 13.00 2.86 8.27
C ARG A 137 13.05 4.31 8.75
N GLU A 138 14.14 4.75 9.38
CA GLU A 138 14.27 6.11 9.92
C GLU A 138 14.46 7.15 8.79
N HIS A 139 15.27 6.85 7.77
CA HIS A 139 15.61 7.80 6.72
C HIS A 139 14.74 7.70 5.46
N TYR A 140 14.37 6.49 5.03
CA TYR A 140 13.66 6.27 3.78
C TYR A 140 12.14 6.34 3.95
N LEU A 141 11.59 5.92 5.10
CA LEU A 141 10.14 5.96 5.32
C LEU A 141 9.55 7.37 5.20
N PRO A 142 10.18 8.44 5.72
CA PRO A 142 9.67 9.81 5.50
C PRO A 142 9.65 10.20 4.02
N ILE A 143 10.68 9.80 3.26
CA ILE A 143 10.77 10.08 1.81
C ILE A 143 9.68 9.33 1.05
N LEU A 144 9.48 8.04 1.36
CA LEU A 144 8.38 7.25 0.80
C LEU A 144 7.02 7.89 1.08
N LYS A 145 6.77 8.29 2.33
CA LYS A 145 5.53 8.97 2.73
C LYS A 145 5.31 10.28 1.96
N GLN A 146 6.37 11.07 1.74
CA GLN A 146 6.29 12.28 0.93
C GLN A 146 5.96 11.98 -0.54
N ARG A 147 6.57 10.95 -1.12
CA ARG A 147 6.29 10.51 -2.50
C ARG A 147 4.87 9.98 -2.63
N GLU A 148 4.40 9.18 -1.68
CA GLU A 148 3.02 8.70 -1.59
C GLU A 148 2.03 9.85 -1.57
N LEU A 149 2.24 10.83 -0.70
CA LEU A 149 1.40 12.01 -0.59
C LEU A 149 1.42 12.87 -1.87
N ALA A 150 2.57 13.01 -2.53
CA ALA A 150 2.66 13.73 -3.80
C ALA A 150 1.87 13.02 -4.91
N LYS A 151 1.98 11.68 -5.01
CA LYS A 151 1.21 10.89 -5.99
C LYS A 151 -0.28 10.88 -5.66
N GLU A 152 -0.65 10.77 -4.38
CA GLU A 152 -2.03 10.88 -3.91
C GLU A 152 -2.66 12.19 -4.36
N ARG A 153 -2.00 13.33 -4.11
CA ARG A 153 -2.48 14.64 -4.56
C ARG A 153 -2.61 14.74 -6.07
N GLN A 154 -1.67 14.16 -6.82
CA GLN A 154 -1.73 14.12 -8.28
C GLN A 154 -2.92 13.28 -8.76
N LEU A 155 -3.14 12.10 -8.19
CA LEU A 155 -4.24 11.20 -8.51
C LEU A 155 -5.59 11.88 -8.23
N LEU A 156 -5.75 12.48 -7.04
CA LEU A 156 -6.96 13.20 -6.68
C LEU A 156 -7.20 14.40 -7.61
N ARG A 157 -6.15 15.14 -7.99
CA ARG A 157 -6.27 16.25 -8.94
C ARG A 157 -6.73 15.77 -10.32
N ILE A 158 -6.17 14.68 -10.83
CA ILE A 158 -6.55 14.11 -12.13
C ILE A 158 -7.98 13.58 -12.06
N ASN A 159 -8.32 12.84 -11.01
CA ASN A 159 -9.63 12.22 -10.85
C ASN A 159 -10.74 13.27 -10.74
N ALA A 160 -10.50 14.39 -10.04
CA ALA A 160 -11.42 15.52 -9.96
C ALA A 160 -11.76 16.18 -11.32
N THR A 161 -10.98 15.93 -12.38
CA THR A 161 -11.30 16.45 -13.73
C THR A 161 -12.29 15.58 -14.51
N ARG A 162 -12.61 14.37 -14.01
CA ARG A 162 -13.53 13.46 -14.68
C ARG A 162 -14.98 13.90 -14.45
N PRO A 163 -15.85 13.86 -15.48
CA PRO A 163 -17.22 14.38 -15.38
C PRO A 163 -18.13 13.58 -14.44
N GLU A 164 -17.81 12.31 -14.18
CA GLU A 164 -18.58 11.42 -13.32
C GLU A 164 -18.15 11.48 -11.85
N VAL A 165 -17.07 12.20 -11.55
CA VAL A 165 -16.51 12.32 -10.21
C VAL A 165 -17.13 13.52 -9.51
N THR A 166 -17.75 13.28 -8.36
CA THR A 166 -18.21 14.33 -7.46
C THR A 166 -17.18 14.56 -6.35
N VAL A 167 -16.82 15.82 -6.10
CA VAL A 167 -15.86 16.20 -5.05
C VAL A 167 -16.61 16.86 -3.88
N LEU A 168 -16.43 16.32 -2.69
CA LEU A 168 -17.04 16.79 -1.46
C LEU A 168 -16.20 17.89 -0.77
N PRO A 169 -16.78 18.71 0.11
CA PRO A 169 -16.06 19.79 0.80
C PRO A 169 -14.87 19.32 1.65
N ASN A 170 -14.90 18.08 2.16
CA ASN A 170 -13.80 17.47 2.91
C ASN A 170 -12.70 16.87 2.01
N GLY A 171 -12.81 17.02 0.68
CA GLY A 171 -11.84 16.52 -0.29
C GLY A 171 -12.06 15.07 -0.74
N ILE A 172 -13.04 14.36 -0.16
CA ILE A 172 -13.43 13.03 -0.64
C ILE A 172 -13.99 13.17 -2.06
N GLN A 173 -13.59 12.25 -2.94
CA GLN A 173 -14.13 12.16 -4.29
C GLN A 173 -14.88 10.86 -4.42
N PHE A 174 -16.00 10.86 -5.15
CA PHE A 174 -16.72 9.63 -5.42
C PHE A 174 -17.33 9.58 -6.81
N GLU A 175 -17.43 8.37 -7.32
CA GLU A 175 -18.15 8.01 -8.55
C GLU A 175 -19.32 7.13 -8.17
N ILE A 176 -20.44 7.28 -8.88
CA ILE A 176 -21.65 6.48 -8.69
C ILE A 176 -21.98 5.69 -9.95
N GLU A 177 -22.29 4.41 -9.78
CA GLU A 177 -23.00 3.65 -10.81
C GLU A 177 -24.51 3.79 -10.52
N PRO A 178 -25.33 4.30 -11.46
CA PRO A 178 -26.75 4.55 -11.21
C PRO A 178 -27.50 3.33 -10.66
N GLY A 179 -28.43 3.57 -9.73
CA GLY A 179 -29.24 2.54 -9.10
C GLY A 179 -30.17 3.11 -8.04
N ASN A 180 -30.92 2.23 -7.36
CA ASN A 180 -31.94 2.63 -6.37
C ASN A 180 -31.62 2.11 -4.97
N GLN A 181 -30.38 1.74 -4.68
CA GLN A 181 -30.00 1.19 -3.38
C GLN A 181 -29.49 2.30 -2.47
N ASP A 182 -29.73 2.15 -1.17
CA ASP A 182 -29.15 2.99 -0.12
C ASP A 182 -27.74 2.48 0.21
N ILE A 183 -26.80 3.38 0.51
CA ILE A 183 -25.45 3.02 0.95
C ILE A 183 -25.46 2.23 2.28
N ARG A 184 -26.52 2.38 3.08
CA ARG A 184 -26.71 1.60 4.32
C ARG A 184 -26.98 0.11 4.06
N ASP A 185 -27.35 -0.22 2.83
CA ASP A 185 -27.78 -1.55 2.40
C ASP A 185 -26.68 -2.35 1.67
N ILE A 186 -25.42 -1.95 1.81
CA ILE A 186 -24.28 -2.63 1.16
C ILE A 186 -24.02 -4.02 1.75
N SER A 187 -23.38 -4.88 0.95
CA SER A 187 -22.95 -6.21 1.41
C SER A 187 -21.53 -6.58 0.96
N ARG A 188 -20.89 -5.78 0.11
CA ARG A 188 -19.50 -5.99 -0.31
C ARG A 188 -18.70 -4.70 -0.36
N SER A 189 -17.39 -4.86 -0.19
CA SER A 189 -16.43 -3.80 -0.48
C SER A 189 -15.15 -4.33 -1.13
N THR A 190 -14.50 -3.49 -1.93
CA THR A 190 -13.07 -3.59 -2.21
C THR A 190 -12.36 -2.38 -1.63
N SER A 191 -11.24 -2.62 -0.96
CA SER A 191 -10.36 -1.56 -0.48
C SER A 191 -8.99 -1.70 -1.12
N GLU A 192 -8.44 -0.58 -1.59
CA GLU A 192 -7.08 -0.47 -2.07
C GLU A 192 -6.38 0.65 -1.31
N THR A 193 -5.19 0.37 -0.80
CA THR A 193 -4.39 1.32 -0.02
C THR A 193 -3.07 1.62 -0.71
N GLY A 194 -2.71 2.89 -0.79
CA GLY A 194 -1.40 3.29 -1.33
C GLY A 194 -1.35 3.33 -2.85
N ILE A 195 -0.14 3.57 -3.36
CA ILE A 195 0.12 3.66 -4.80
C ILE A 195 0.13 2.25 -5.43
N THR A 196 0.60 1.25 -4.69
CA THR A 196 0.51 -0.16 -5.08
C THR A 196 -0.84 -0.66 -4.57
N PHE A 197 -1.89 -0.41 -5.35
CA PHE A 197 -3.27 -0.80 -5.03
C PHE A 197 -3.35 -2.32 -4.77
N TYR A 198 -3.26 -2.73 -3.51
CA TYR A 198 -3.58 -4.09 -3.10
C TYR A 198 -5.09 -4.18 -2.92
N THR A 199 -5.78 -4.81 -3.86
CA THR A 199 -7.24 -5.00 -3.77
C THR A 199 -7.57 -6.08 -2.77
N ARG A 200 -8.10 -5.70 -1.60
CA ARG A 200 -8.72 -6.63 -0.65
C ARG A 200 -10.23 -6.60 -0.85
N ILE A 201 -10.81 -7.78 -1.13
CA ILE A 201 -12.26 -7.96 -1.22
C ILE A 201 -12.79 -8.41 0.13
N THR A 202 -13.80 -7.72 0.64
CA THR A 202 -14.52 -8.09 1.86
C THR A 202 -15.97 -8.36 1.50
N ARG A 203 -16.46 -9.54 1.90
CA ARG A 203 -17.88 -9.92 1.79
C ARG A 203 -18.57 -9.68 3.12
N ASP A 204 -19.89 -9.52 3.07
CA ASP A 204 -20.78 -9.34 4.22
C ASP A 204 -20.38 -8.12 5.08
N ILE A 205 -19.91 -7.05 4.43
CA ILE A 205 -19.59 -5.80 5.12
C ILE A 205 -20.88 -5.12 5.57
N GLN A 206 -20.91 -4.68 6.82
CA GLN A 206 -21.97 -3.85 7.37
C GLN A 206 -21.62 -2.37 7.19
N PHE A 207 -22.63 -1.50 7.08
CA PHE A 207 -22.42 -0.06 6.96
C PHE A 207 -21.53 0.51 8.07
N ASP A 208 -21.67 0.02 9.31
CA ASP A 208 -20.87 0.44 10.47
C ASP A 208 -19.37 0.13 10.34
N ALA A 209 -19.00 -0.81 9.46
CA ALA A 209 -17.62 -1.14 9.17
C ALA A 209 -16.96 -0.22 8.11
N LEU A 210 -17.73 0.69 7.51
CA LEU A 210 -17.18 1.69 6.61
C LEU A 210 -16.33 2.74 7.35
N PRO A 211 -15.36 3.36 6.65
CA PRO A 211 -14.60 4.48 7.18
C PRO A 211 -15.52 5.56 7.73
N GLU A 212 -15.12 6.17 8.85
CA GLU A 212 -15.94 7.17 9.55
C GLU A 212 -16.27 8.35 8.63
N SER A 213 -15.32 8.72 7.77
CA SER A 213 -15.49 9.80 6.79
C SER A 213 -16.62 9.55 5.78
N ILE A 214 -16.89 8.29 5.44
CA ILE A 214 -18.02 7.88 4.58
C ILE A 214 -19.32 7.83 5.38
N ARG A 215 -19.27 7.30 6.61
CA ARG A 215 -20.46 7.21 7.46
C ARG A 215 -21.06 8.59 7.76
N GLN A 216 -20.21 9.60 7.96
CA GLN A 216 -20.62 10.99 8.22
C GLN A 216 -21.33 11.67 7.04
N ILE A 217 -21.09 11.20 5.81
CA ILE A 217 -21.68 11.78 4.59
C ILE A 217 -22.80 10.93 4.00
N ALA A 218 -23.12 9.78 4.61
CA ALA A 218 -24.03 8.81 4.02
C ALA A 218 -25.42 9.37 3.69
N ASP A 219 -25.96 10.26 4.53
CA ASP A 219 -27.25 10.91 4.29
C ASP A 219 -27.25 11.88 3.10
N GLN A 220 -26.07 12.29 2.63
CA GLN A 220 -25.91 13.20 1.49
C GLN A 220 -25.67 12.46 0.17
N LEU A 221 -25.46 11.14 0.23
CA LEU A 221 -25.14 10.35 -0.95
C LEU A 221 -26.42 9.98 -1.72
N PRO A 222 -26.42 10.14 -3.05
CA PRO A 222 -27.54 9.71 -3.86
C PRO A 222 -27.65 8.18 -3.85
N PRO A 223 -28.86 7.62 -4.05
CA PRO A 223 -29.01 6.19 -4.25
C PRO A 223 -28.25 5.74 -5.50
N ALA A 224 -27.62 4.57 -5.42
CA ALA A 224 -26.77 4.03 -6.47
C ALA A 224 -26.84 2.50 -6.48
N SER A 225 -26.19 1.86 -7.45
CA SER A 225 -25.93 0.41 -7.42
C SER A 225 -24.53 0.11 -6.86
N SER A 226 -23.58 1.02 -7.08
CA SER A 226 -22.28 1.01 -6.41
C SER A 226 -21.73 2.42 -6.25
N TRP A 227 -20.83 2.58 -5.26
CA TRP A 227 -20.08 3.81 -5.01
C TRP A 227 -18.59 3.48 -5.03
N THR A 228 -17.79 4.30 -5.70
CA THR A 228 -16.32 4.23 -5.65
C THR A 228 -15.79 5.51 -5.03
N PHE A 229 -15.24 5.41 -3.82
CA PHE A 229 -14.68 6.52 -3.07
C PHE A 229 -13.16 6.59 -3.21
N TYR A 230 -12.63 7.81 -3.29
CA TYR A 230 -11.22 8.16 -3.15
C TYR A 230 -11.11 9.06 -1.93
N ILE A 231 -10.63 8.49 -0.83
CA ILE A 231 -10.62 9.12 0.48
C ILE A 231 -9.19 9.59 0.76
N PRO A 232 -8.92 10.92 0.72
CA PRO A 232 -7.61 11.44 1.09
C PRO A 232 -7.31 11.15 2.55
N TYR A 233 -6.03 10.91 2.86
CA TYR A 233 -5.60 10.60 4.22
C TYR A 233 -6.06 11.68 5.22
N GLU A 234 -5.98 12.95 4.84
CA GLU A 234 -6.37 14.06 5.71
C GLU A 234 -7.87 14.04 6.07
N ALA A 235 -8.74 13.63 5.14
CA ALA A 235 -10.18 13.54 5.42
C ALA A 235 -10.50 12.42 6.41
N GLU A 236 -9.86 11.26 6.26
CA GLU A 236 -10.07 10.14 7.17
C GLU A 236 -9.56 10.47 8.58
N GLN A 237 -8.38 11.09 8.70
CA GLN A 237 -7.86 11.54 10.00
C GLN A 237 -8.80 12.54 10.67
N ALA A 238 -9.27 13.54 9.92
CA ALA A 238 -10.19 14.54 10.45
C ALA A 238 -11.49 13.90 10.96
N ALA A 239 -12.04 12.94 10.21
CA ALA A 239 -13.23 12.21 10.61
C ALA A 239 -13.00 11.34 11.86
N GLU A 240 -11.89 10.60 11.93
CA GLU A 240 -11.51 9.80 13.10
C GLU A 240 -11.29 10.67 14.36
N GLU A 241 -10.67 11.86 14.21
CA GLU A 241 -10.48 12.81 15.30
C GLU A 241 -11.80 13.42 15.77
N ALA A 242 -12.67 13.80 14.84
CA ALA A 242 -14.00 14.32 15.16
C ALA A 242 -14.84 13.26 15.90
N GLY A 243 -14.83 12.01 15.44
CA GLY A 243 -15.51 10.89 16.09
C GLY A 243 -14.98 10.63 17.51
N ARG A 244 -13.65 10.67 17.71
CA ARG A 244 -13.05 10.54 19.04
C ARG A 244 -13.46 11.68 19.98
N ARG A 245 -13.43 12.92 19.51
CA ARG A 245 -13.85 14.08 20.31
C ARG A 245 -15.32 13.98 20.69
N ALA A 246 -16.19 13.62 19.75
CA ALA A 246 -17.61 13.42 20.03
C ALA A 246 -17.87 12.31 21.07
N ALA A 247 -17.12 11.20 20.98
CA ALA A 247 -17.20 10.11 21.96
C ALA A 247 -16.74 10.56 23.36
N GLN A 248 -15.63 11.31 23.45
CA GLN A 248 -15.14 11.89 24.70
C GLN A 248 -16.14 12.88 25.30
N ASP A 249 -16.72 13.77 24.50
CA ASP A 249 -17.73 14.73 24.95
C ASP A 249 -18.99 14.02 25.47
N MET A 250 -19.43 12.95 24.79
CA MET A 250 -20.55 12.14 25.27
C MET A 250 -20.24 11.41 26.56
N ALA A 251 -19.01 10.88 26.72
CA ALA A 251 -18.57 10.25 27.96
C ALA A 251 -18.56 11.25 29.12
N THR A 252 -17.99 12.44 28.89
CA THR A 252 -17.96 13.54 29.88
C THR A 252 -19.37 13.96 30.27
N ARG A 253 -20.26 14.21 29.31
CA ARG A 253 -21.67 14.57 29.59
C ARG A 253 -22.41 13.47 30.36
N ARG A 254 -22.16 12.20 30.03
CA ARG A 254 -22.74 11.06 30.75
C ARG A 254 -22.24 11.03 32.19
N GLU A 255 -20.95 11.27 32.41
CA GLU A 255 -20.35 11.34 33.72
C GLU A 255 -20.89 12.52 34.55
N GLU A 256 -20.99 13.71 33.96
CA GLU A 256 -21.59 14.89 34.60
C GLU A 256 -23.03 14.61 35.04
N ARG A 257 -23.84 13.96 34.19
CA ARG A 257 -25.21 13.55 34.56
C ARG A 257 -25.21 12.55 35.70
N LEU A 258 -24.30 11.57 35.71
CA LEU A 258 -24.18 10.63 36.82
C LEU A 258 -23.76 11.35 38.11
N GLN A 259 -22.85 12.31 38.03
CA GLN A 259 -22.42 13.13 39.16
C GLN A 259 -23.52 14.02 39.72
N GLN A 260 -24.50 14.42 38.91
CA GLN A 260 -25.69 15.15 39.38
C GLN A 260 -26.67 14.26 40.15
N LEU A 261 -26.65 12.94 39.92
CA LEU A 261 -27.51 11.98 40.62
C LEU A 261 -26.92 11.47 41.94
N ILE A 262 -25.62 11.66 42.17
CA ILE A 262 -24.95 11.24 43.41
C ILE A 262 -25.24 12.27 44.51
N PRO A 263 -25.80 11.87 45.67
CA PRO A 263 -26.03 12.76 46.80
C PRO A 263 -24.74 13.42 47.31
N ASP A 264 -24.81 14.69 47.72
CA ASP A 264 -23.65 15.51 48.07
C ASP A 264 -22.72 14.90 49.13
N HIS A 265 -23.26 14.11 50.07
CA HIS A 265 -22.47 13.48 51.12
C HIS A 265 -21.54 12.35 50.62
N MET A 266 -21.72 11.86 49.39
CA MET A 266 -20.84 10.84 48.78
C MET A 266 -19.81 11.43 47.80
N ARG A 267 -19.82 12.74 47.54
CA ARG A 267 -18.97 13.37 46.51
C ARG A 267 -17.49 13.46 46.88
N ASN A 268 -17.15 13.49 48.17
CA ASN A 268 -15.81 13.83 48.65
C ASN A 268 -14.78 12.68 48.60
N SER A 269 -15.15 11.48 48.16
CA SER A 269 -14.24 10.30 48.21
C SER A 269 -13.77 9.83 46.84
N ARG A 270 -13.99 10.59 45.76
CA ARG A 270 -13.68 10.10 44.42
C ARG A 270 -12.20 10.34 44.05
N PRO A 271 -11.45 9.30 43.63
CA PRO A 271 -10.11 9.47 43.10
C PRO A 271 -10.12 10.32 41.83
N ALA A 272 -9.07 11.11 41.63
CA ALA A 272 -8.89 11.90 40.42
C ALA A 272 -8.95 10.98 39.17
N PRO A 273 -9.58 11.42 38.08
CA PRO A 273 -9.60 10.64 36.85
C PRO A 273 -8.15 10.35 36.42
N PRO A 274 -7.85 9.11 36.00
CA PRO A 274 -6.53 8.78 35.50
C PRO A 274 -6.18 9.71 34.34
N THR A 275 -5.01 10.34 34.40
CA THR A 275 -4.50 11.15 33.30
C THR A 275 -4.31 10.23 32.09
N GLU A 276 -5.18 10.35 31.09
CA GLU A 276 -5.13 9.55 29.88
C GLU A 276 -3.80 9.87 29.16
N ALA A 277 -2.88 8.91 29.15
CA ALA A 277 -1.62 9.07 28.46
C ALA A 277 -1.90 9.34 26.98
N ALA A 278 -1.23 10.35 26.41
CA ALA A 278 -1.40 10.71 25.00
C ALA A 278 -1.20 9.46 24.13
N ALA A 279 -2.24 9.08 23.39
CA ALA A 279 -2.17 7.93 22.50
C ALA A 279 -0.99 8.12 21.54
N PRO A 280 -0.19 7.07 21.27
CA PRO A 280 0.95 7.20 20.37
C PRO A 280 0.49 7.73 19.00
N PRO A 281 1.31 8.56 18.32
CA PRO A 281 0.97 9.09 17.02
C PRO A 281 0.66 7.93 16.08
N ARG A 282 -0.57 7.90 15.54
CA ARG A 282 -1.00 6.86 14.62
C ARG A 282 -0.13 6.91 13.37
N GLU A 283 0.27 5.73 12.90
CA GLU A 283 0.96 5.63 11.63
C GLU A 283 0.06 6.15 10.51
N ARG A 284 0.57 7.09 9.71
CA ARG A 284 -0.16 7.63 8.55
C ARG A 284 -0.51 6.48 7.59
N LYS A 285 -1.79 6.30 7.31
CA LYS A 285 -2.27 5.38 6.27
C LYS A 285 -2.32 6.13 4.93
N PRO A 286 -1.96 5.51 3.81
CA PRO A 286 -2.03 6.19 2.51
C PRO A 286 -3.50 6.35 2.04
N LEU A 287 -3.70 7.07 0.92
CA LEU A 287 -4.95 7.13 0.17
C LEU A 287 -5.71 5.79 0.19
N LEU A 288 -6.99 5.86 0.52
CA LEU A 288 -7.90 4.72 0.50
C LEU A 288 -8.86 4.86 -0.68
N ARG A 289 -8.76 3.94 -1.65
CA ARG A 289 -9.79 3.74 -2.67
C ARG A 289 -10.73 2.64 -2.19
N LEU A 290 -12.01 2.94 -2.10
CA LEU A 290 -13.01 2.05 -1.53
C LEU A 290 -14.20 1.94 -2.50
N LYS A 291 -14.43 0.76 -3.07
CA LYS A 291 -15.68 0.48 -3.81
C LYS A 291 -16.63 -0.31 -2.92
N VAL A 292 -17.91 0.08 -2.86
CA VAL A 292 -18.95 -0.62 -2.10
C VAL A 292 -20.20 -0.82 -2.95
N TRP A 293 -20.87 -1.95 -2.75
CA TRP A 293 -22.10 -2.31 -3.46
C TRP A 293 -22.91 -3.35 -2.69
N LYS A 294 -24.19 -3.52 -3.07
CA LYS A 294 -25.04 -4.61 -2.60
C LYS A 294 -25.03 -5.75 -3.63
N ASP A 295 -24.82 -6.96 -3.15
CA ASP A 295 -25.09 -8.14 -3.98
C ASP A 295 -26.59 -8.27 -4.24
N THR A 296 -26.97 -8.35 -5.51
CA THR A 296 -28.32 -8.78 -5.88
C THR A 296 -28.26 -10.25 -6.35
N PRO A 297 -29.24 -11.09 -5.98
CA PRO A 297 -29.31 -12.48 -6.44
C PRO A 297 -29.32 -12.61 -7.97
N GLU A 298 -29.84 -11.60 -8.65
CA GLU A 298 -30.00 -11.52 -10.10
C GLU A 298 -28.69 -11.19 -10.82
N TYR A 299 -27.76 -10.53 -10.12
CA TYR A 299 -26.44 -10.16 -10.63
C TYR A 299 -25.40 -10.44 -9.55
N PRO A 300 -25.07 -11.73 -9.28
CA PRO A 300 -23.94 -12.03 -8.44
C PRO A 300 -22.74 -11.41 -9.13
N ALA A 301 -22.14 -10.38 -8.51
CA ALA A 301 -20.98 -9.72 -9.07
C ALA A 301 -19.92 -10.78 -9.33
N THR A 302 -19.75 -11.18 -10.60
CA THR A 302 -18.58 -11.90 -11.06
C THR A 302 -17.44 -10.96 -10.77
N VAL A 303 -16.70 -11.25 -9.71
CA VAL A 303 -15.42 -10.62 -9.44
C VAL A 303 -14.54 -11.01 -10.62
N ARG A 304 -14.62 -10.25 -11.71
CA ARG A 304 -13.41 -10.01 -12.47
C ARG A 304 -12.55 -9.26 -11.46
N PRO A 305 -11.38 -9.78 -11.05
CA PRO A 305 -10.40 -8.86 -10.53
C PRO A 305 -10.38 -7.75 -11.57
N ASP A 306 -10.66 -6.51 -11.17
CA ASP A 306 -10.26 -5.37 -11.96
C ASP A 306 -8.73 -5.53 -12.01
N ALA A 307 -8.26 -6.35 -12.97
CA ALA A 307 -6.99 -6.13 -13.58
C ALA A 307 -7.14 -4.69 -14.00
N ILE A 308 -6.51 -3.81 -13.24
CA ILE A 308 -6.23 -2.48 -13.68
C ILE A 308 -5.56 -2.74 -15.04
N GLU A 309 -6.34 -2.66 -16.12
CA GLU A 309 -5.80 -2.26 -17.41
C GLU A 309 -5.21 -0.91 -17.05
N THR A 310 -3.92 -0.93 -16.72
CA THR A 310 -3.14 0.27 -16.54
C THR A 310 -3.25 1.00 -17.85
N VAL A 311 -4.20 1.92 -17.93
CA VAL A 311 -4.18 3.02 -18.86
C VAL A 311 -3.07 3.93 -18.36
N ILE A 312 -1.82 3.53 -18.65
CA ILE A 312 -0.58 4.32 -18.58
C ILE A 312 0.30 3.88 -19.75
#